data_AF-A0A2G6F8N2-F1
#
_entry.id   AF-A0A2G6F8N2-F1
#
_cell.length_a   1.000
_cell.length_b   1.000
_cell.length_c   1.000
_cell.angle_alpha   90.00
_cell.angle_beta   90.00
_cell.angle_gamma   90.00
#
_symmetry.space_group_name_H-M   'P 1'
#
loop_
_entity.id
_entity.type
_entity.pdbx_description
1 polymer ?
#
loop_
_entity_poly.entity_id
_entity_poly.type
_entity_poly.pdbx_seq_one_letter_code
_entity_poly.pdbx_strand_id
1 'polypeptide(L)'
;MKLTEKYGLLTAISLVFGGCVGSGIFFKSDDILRLTNGNISQAILAWCLGALAMVFGALVFGEFAQRINDSSNGIVDYFEVAYGKLPAYLVGWFKWISYLLPLTAIVAWVSANYTTSLLAETLNLKANVWMIASAYLAGSYALNYFAPKISGKFQVSTVAIKCIPIFFIGVIGFTLGLKNGITLETFTAVLPNNEAGGLFAAVVSTAFAYEGWIVAVSVTKEVKNSKINMPKALLYGTLAVFAVYLLYFLGLTQLIEPATILEQGDNAPYQAVKTLLGNFGGALFTSLIIVSCLGTMNGLAMASIRDPHSIAVRGQGPIPKKMSQIDRKTNIPVYGTIISALLAFVYLALWFCSLTKVFGTFVDISEIPIVAIYTIYIFLYGWYMIHFKDLSFFKRFIIPTLATIGAGIILYGGMSNPNIGLYLFVSFGITLFGLVFYRTNPAPLTE
;
A
#
# COMPACT_ATOMS: atom_id res chain seq x y z
N MET A 1 -17.89 -18.06 -14.87
CA MET A 1 -18.80 -17.97 -13.69
C MET A 1 -19.14 -16.51 -13.42
N LYS A 2 -20.42 -16.14 -13.24
CA LYS A 2 -20.79 -14.80 -12.73
C LYS A 2 -20.39 -14.74 -11.25
N LEU A 3 -19.54 -13.78 -10.87
CA LEU A 3 -19.21 -13.52 -9.47
C LEU A 3 -20.49 -13.16 -8.71
N THR A 4 -20.72 -13.80 -7.56
CA THR A 4 -21.88 -13.55 -6.71
C THR A 4 -21.60 -12.43 -5.72
N GLU A 5 -22.62 -11.63 -5.39
CA GLU A 5 -22.52 -10.62 -4.34
C GLU A 5 -22.34 -11.29 -2.97
N LYS A 6 -21.29 -10.90 -2.24
CA LYS A 6 -20.89 -11.50 -0.95
C LYS A 6 -20.67 -10.47 0.14
N TYR A 7 -20.22 -9.27 -0.22
CA TYR A 7 -19.74 -8.28 0.74
C TYR A 7 -20.77 -7.17 0.99
N GLY A 8 -21.05 -6.88 2.25
CA GLY A 8 -21.86 -5.72 2.64
C GLY A 8 -21.02 -4.43 2.73
N LEU A 9 -21.67 -3.30 3.02
CA LEU A 9 -21.00 -2.00 3.16
C LEU A 9 -19.88 -2.03 4.21
N LEU A 10 -20.15 -2.55 5.41
CA LEU A 10 -19.14 -2.63 6.48
C LEU A 10 -17.93 -3.46 6.05
N THR A 11 -18.16 -4.58 5.36
CA THR A 11 -17.08 -5.41 4.83
C THR A 11 -16.26 -4.65 3.79
N ALA A 12 -16.91 -3.90 2.89
CA ALA A 12 -16.23 -3.07 1.91
C ALA A 12 -15.41 -1.93 2.57
N ILE A 13 -15.94 -1.28 3.62
CA ILE A 13 -15.18 -0.29 4.43
C ILE A 13 -13.95 -0.96 5.06
N SER A 14 -14.12 -2.14 5.65
CA SER A 14 -13.01 -2.90 6.24
C SER A 14 -11.96 -3.32 5.21
N LEU A 15 -12.34 -3.55 3.94
CA LEU A 15 -11.40 -3.85 2.86
C LEU A 15 -10.58 -2.63 2.46
N VAL A 16 -11.20 -1.44 2.37
CA VAL A 16 -10.49 -0.19 2.14
C VAL A 16 -9.54 0.09 3.31
N PHE A 17 -10.06 0.06 4.54
CA PHE A 17 -9.30 0.32 5.75
C PHE A 17 -8.13 -0.67 5.92
N GLY A 18 -8.40 -1.97 5.85
CA GLY A 18 -7.40 -3.02 6.02
C GLY A 18 -6.42 -3.16 4.86
N GLY A 19 -6.73 -2.56 3.70
CA GLY A 19 -5.83 -2.45 2.56
C GLY A 19 -4.71 -1.43 2.79
N CYS A 20 -5.05 -0.28 3.38
CA CYS A 20 -4.07 0.74 3.77
C CYS A 20 -3.37 0.40 5.08
N VAL A 21 -4.16 0.09 6.11
CA VAL A 21 -3.68 -0.09 7.47
C VAL A 21 -2.85 -1.36 7.56
N GLY A 22 -1.58 -1.19 7.91
CA GLY A 22 -0.58 -2.24 7.80
C GLY A 22 0.77 -1.82 8.33
N SER A 23 1.81 -2.25 7.62
CA SER A 23 3.20 -1.91 7.92
C SER A 23 3.50 -0.42 7.77
N GLY A 24 2.89 0.27 6.81
CA GLY A 24 3.31 1.61 6.40
C GLY A 24 3.25 2.66 7.50
N ILE A 25 2.24 2.66 8.37
CA ILE A 25 2.16 3.62 9.48
C ILE A 25 3.28 3.43 10.51
N PHE A 26 3.66 2.18 10.78
CA PHE A 26 4.74 1.88 11.73
C PHE A 26 6.13 2.11 11.12
N PHE A 27 6.27 1.77 9.84
CA PHE A 27 7.52 1.78 9.09
C PHE A 27 7.90 3.15 8.52
N LYS A 28 6.93 4.01 8.22
CA LYS A 28 7.21 5.34 7.60
C LYS A 28 7.18 6.50 8.58
N SER A 29 6.77 6.28 9.84
CA SER A 29 6.63 7.38 10.80
C SER A 29 7.96 8.06 11.13
N ASP A 30 9.05 7.30 11.29
CA ASP A 30 10.39 7.84 11.51
C ASP A 30 10.99 8.42 10.22
N ASP A 31 10.79 7.77 9.06
CA ASP A 31 11.18 8.32 7.74
C ASP A 31 10.59 9.72 7.53
N ILE A 32 9.27 9.88 7.76
CA ILE A 32 8.57 11.16 7.62
C ILE A 32 9.17 12.20 8.56
N LEU A 33 9.41 11.82 9.82
CA LEU A 33 9.97 12.73 10.82
C LEU A 33 11.43 13.11 10.50
N ARG A 34 12.20 12.19 9.91
CA ARG A 34 13.58 12.41 9.45
C ARG A 34 13.60 13.43 8.31
N LEU A 35 12.74 13.22 7.31
CA LEU A 35 12.61 14.11 6.15
C LEU A 35 12.11 15.52 6.54
N THR A 36 11.43 15.66 7.68
CA THR A 36 11.02 16.96 8.24
C THR A 36 11.93 17.49 9.34
N ASN A 37 13.13 16.92 9.53
CA ASN A 37 14.10 17.34 10.55
C ASN A 37 13.52 17.38 11.98
N GLY A 38 12.71 16.39 12.33
CA GLY A 38 12.05 16.33 13.63
C GLY A 38 10.85 17.27 13.79
N ASN A 39 10.55 18.11 12.79
CA ASN A 39 9.44 19.05 12.85
C ASN A 39 8.10 18.31 12.68
N ILE A 40 7.38 18.19 13.78
CA ILE A 40 6.10 17.47 13.85
C ILE A 40 5.01 18.20 13.05
N SER A 41 4.99 19.53 13.05
CA SER A 41 4.00 20.29 12.29
C SER A 41 4.12 20.04 10.79
N GLN A 42 5.36 19.98 10.28
CA GLN A 42 5.65 19.61 8.90
C GLN A 42 5.29 18.14 8.61
N ALA A 43 5.56 17.22 9.56
CA ALA A 43 5.20 15.81 9.41
C ALA A 43 3.67 15.61 9.36
N ILE A 44 2.91 16.29 10.22
CA ILE A 44 1.43 16.30 10.19
C ILE A 44 0.94 16.87 8.86
N LEU A 45 1.54 17.96 8.38
CA LEU A 45 1.21 18.52 7.09
C LEU A 45 1.47 17.50 5.96
N ALA A 46 2.57 16.76 6.02
CA ALA A 46 2.85 15.69 5.06
C ALA A 46 1.77 14.59 5.07
N TRP A 47 1.31 14.17 6.27
CA TRP A 47 0.19 13.22 6.40
C TRP A 47 -1.10 13.76 5.80
N CYS A 48 -1.44 15.03 6.08
CA CYS A 48 -2.61 15.69 5.51
C CYS A 48 -2.55 15.79 3.97
N LEU A 49 -1.39 16.14 3.41
CA LEU A 49 -1.21 16.26 1.96
C LEU A 49 -1.22 14.88 1.27
N GLY A 50 -0.65 13.84 1.87
CA GLY A 50 -0.78 12.47 1.36
C GLY A 50 -2.23 11.98 1.39
N ALA A 51 -2.96 12.28 2.47
CA ALA A 51 -4.38 11.94 2.59
C ALA A 51 -5.26 12.69 1.58
N LEU A 52 -4.88 13.90 1.17
CA LEU A 52 -5.57 14.64 0.11
C LEU A 52 -5.62 13.81 -1.18
N ALA A 53 -4.49 13.22 -1.59
CA ALA A 53 -4.42 12.39 -2.79
C ALA A 53 -5.29 11.14 -2.66
N MET A 54 -5.25 10.47 -1.51
CA MET A 54 -6.02 9.26 -1.22
C MET A 54 -7.54 9.54 -1.18
N VAL A 55 -8.01 10.49 -0.36
CA VAL A 55 -9.44 10.72 -0.11
C VAL A 55 -10.13 11.25 -1.37
N PHE A 56 -9.56 12.26 -2.02
CA PHE A 56 -10.16 12.80 -3.24
C PHE A 56 -10.03 11.85 -4.43
N GLY A 57 -8.92 11.10 -4.52
CA GLY A 57 -8.81 9.99 -5.47
C GLY A 57 -9.91 8.97 -5.27
N ALA A 58 -10.08 8.47 -4.04
CA ALA A 58 -11.11 7.50 -3.69
C ALA A 58 -12.54 7.97 -4.01
N LEU A 59 -12.83 9.27 -3.90
CA LEU A 59 -14.10 9.86 -4.35
C LEU A 59 -14.28 9.76 -5.87
N VAL A 60 -13.26 10.10 -6.67
CA VAL A 60 -13.32 9.95 -8.15
C VAL A 60 -13.48 8.47 -8.53
N PHE A 61 -12.69 7.58 -7.92
CA PHE A 61 -12.79 6.14 -8.16
C PHE A 61 -14.12 5.55 -7.66
N GLY A 62 -14.76 6.16 -6.67
CA GLY A 62 -16.11 5.81 -6.23
C GLY A 62 -17.14 6.05 -7.33
N GLU A 63 -17.08 7.18 -8.03
CA GLU A 63 -17.95 7.48 -9.17
C GLU A 63 -17.70 6.52 -10.35
N PHE A 64 -16.44 6.13 -10.59
CA PHE A 64 -16.13 5.04 -11.53
C PHE A 64 -16.74 3.70 -11.10
N ALA A 65 -16.58 3.31 -9.83
CA ALA A 65 -17.16 2.08 -9.29
C ALA A 65 -18.70 2.07 -9.36
N GLN A 66 -19.32 3.24 -9.24
CA GLN A 66 -20.77 3.39 -9.36
C GLN A 66 -21.26 3.16 -10.79
N ARG A 67 -20.52 3.62 -11.79
CA ARG A 67 -20.92 3.56 -13.21
C ARG A 67 -20.48 2.26 -13.89
N ILE A 68 -19.29 1.77 -13.55
CA ILE A 68 -18.67 0.54 -14.06
C ILE A 68 -18.79 -0.52 -12.95
N ASN A 69 -20.02 -0.79 -12.55
CA ASN A 69 -20.33 -1.54 -11.34
C ASN A 69 -20.24 -3.07 -11.51
N ASP A 70 -19.98 -3.52 -12.73
CA ASP A 70 -19.64 -4.89 -13.10
C ASP A 70 -18.12 -5.13 -13.18
N SER A 71 -17.31 -4.11 -12.83
CA SER A 71 -15.86 -4.20 -12.73
C SER A 71 -15.40 -5.29 -11.76
N SER A 72 -14.45 -6.08 -12.21
CA SER A 72 -13.83 -7.19 -11.47
C SER A 72 -12.31 -7.08 -11.38
N ASN A 73 -11.70 -6.13 -12.11
CA ASN A 73 -10.27 -5.84 -12.06
C ASN A 73 -9.97 -4.40 -11.62
N GLY A 74 -10.99 -3.65 -11.20
CA GLY A 74 -10.86 -2.30 -10.67
C GLY A 74 -10.33 -1.33 -11.72
N ILE A 75 -9.16 -0.74 -11.45
CA ILE A 75 -8.55 0.28 -12.30
C ILE A 75 -8.32 -0.17 -13.75
N VAL A 76 -8.05 -1.46 -13.97
CA VAL A 76 -7.84 -2.01 -15.32
C VAL A 76 -9.11 -1.87 -16.16
N ASP A 77 -10.27 -2.22 -15.59
CA ASP A 77 -11.55 -2.11 -16.28
C ASP A 77 -11.94 -0.64 -16.50
N TYR A 78 -11.57 0.26 -15.57
CA TYR A 78 -11.79 1.71 -15.74
C TYR A 78 -10.95 2.29 -16.88
N PHE A 79 -9.70 1.87 -17.01
CA PHE A 79 -8.84 2.25 -18.14
C PHE A 79 -9.33 1.69 -19.46
N GLU A 80 -9.92 0.50 -19.47
CA GLU A 80 -10.48 -0.09 -20.69
C GLU A 80 -11.65 0.72 -21.21
N VAL A 81 -12.55 1.16 -20.32
CA VAL A 81 -13.65 2.06 -20.68
C VAL A 81 -13.14 3.43 -21.13
N ALA A 82 -12.11 3.95 -20.47
CA ALA A 82 -11.62 5.30 -20.74
C ALA A 82 -10.77 5.41 -22.02
N TYR A 83 -9.84 4.47 -22.21
CA TYR A 83 -8.77 4.56 -23.20
C TYR A 83 -8.61 3.29 -24.06
N GLY A 84 -9.45 2.28 -23.86
CA GLY A 84 -9.44 1.05 -24.64
C GLY A 84 -8.48 -0.02 -24.13
N LYS A 85 -8.38 -1.11 -24.91
CA LYS A 85 -7.76 -2.38 -24.48
C LYS A 85 -6.26 -2.29 -24.21
N LEU A 86 -5.51 -1.54 -25.02
CA LEU A 86 -4.06 -1.45 -24.90
C LEU A 86 -3.64 -0.71 -23.61
N PRO A 87 -4.13 0.51 -23.31
CA PRO A 87 -3.84 1.16 -22.04
C PRO A 87 -4.29 0.35 -20.82
N ALA A 88 -5.45 -0.30 -20.89
CA ALA A 88 -5.92 -1.20 -19.83
C ALA A 88 -4.95 -2.35 -19.56
N TYR A 89 -4.45 -2.99 -20.62
CA TYR A 89 -3.46 -4.06 -20.51
C TYR A 89 -2.16 -3.55 -19.87
N LEU A 90 -1.65 -2.39 -20.30
CA LEU A 90 -0.43 -1.80 -19.73
C LEU A 90 -0.60 -1.44 -18.25
N VAL A 91 -1.76 -0.93 -17.86
CA VAL A 91 -2.08 -0.67 -16.44
C VAL A 91 -2.15 -1.97 -15.65
N GLY A 92 -2.76 -3.03 -16.20
CA GLY A 92 -2.77 -4.35 -15.55
C GLY A 92 -1.36 -4.94 -15.39
N TRP A 93 -0.54 -4.81 -16.43
CA TRP A 93 0.86 -5.24 -16.42
C TRP A 93 1.70 -4.48 -15.39
N PHE A 94 1.58 -3.16 -15.37
CA PHE A 94 2.22 -2.29 -14.38
C PHE A 94 1.74 -2.64 -12.95
N LYS A 95 0.42 -2.76 -12.74
CA LYS A 95 -0.16 -3.11 -11.45
C LYS A 95 0.41 -4.43 -10.91
N TRP A 96 0.51 -5.43 -11.78
CA TRP A 96 1.04 -6.74 -11.40
C TRP A 96 2.53 -6.68 -11.07
N ILE A 97 3.37 -6.26 -12.03
CA ILE A 97 4.82 -6.40 -11.92
C ILE A 97 5.43 -5.25 -11.14
N SER A 98 5.12 -4.03 -11.53
CA SER A 98 5.76 -2.85 -10.98
C SER A 98 5.16 -2.41 -9.66
N TYR A 99 3.91 -2.76 -9.33
CA TYR A 99 3.24 -2.26 -8.12
C TYR A 99 3.05 -3.34 -7.03
N LEU A 100 2.32 -4.42 -7.28
CA LEU A 100 2.00 -5.39 -6.22
C LEU A 100 3.21 -6.22 -5.76
N LEU A 101 4.06 -6.67 -6.69
CA LEU A 101 5.21 -7.53 -6.37
C LEU A 101 6.28 -6.85 -5.51
N PRO A 102 6.76 -5.63 -5.82
CA PRO A 102 7.71 -4.94 -4.95
C PRO A 102 7.12 -4.65 -3.57
N LEU A 103 5.87 -4.18 -3.49
CA LEU A 103 5.21 -3.94 -2.21
C LEU A 103 5.11 -5.23 -1.38
N THR A 104 4.78 -6.36 -2.00
CA THR A 104 4.74 -7.67 -1.30
C THR A 104 6.11 -8.03 -0.71
N ALA A 105 7.18 -7.85 -1.49
CA ALA A 105 8.55 -8.16 -1.07
C ALA A 105 9.04 -7.23 0.06
N ILE A 106 8.77 -5.94 -0.06
CA ILE A 106 9.16 -4.94 0.95
C ILE A 106 8.41 -5.20 2.26
N VAL A 107 7.11 -5.45 2.22
CA VAL A 107 6.34 -5.73 3.43
C VAL A 107 6.76 -7.06 4.08
N ALA A 108 7.21 -8.05 3.29
CA ALA A 108 7.84 -9.25 3.83
C ALA A 108 9.13 -8.93 4.60
N TRP A 109 9.98 -8.07 4.04
CA TRP A 109 11.19 -7.59 4.71
C TRP A 109 10.86 -6.77 5.97
N VAL A 110 9.90 -5.84 5.92
CA VAL A 110 9.47 -5.05 7.09
C VAL A 110 8.96 -5.96 8.21
N SER A 111 8.15 -6.97 7.86
CA SER A 111 7.67 -7.97 8.84
C SER A 111 8.82 -8.72 9.51
N ALA A 112 9.82 -9.10 8.72
CA ALA A 112 11.03 -9.75 9.22
C ALA A 112 11.88 -8.80 10.06
N ASN A 113 11.97 -7.51 9.69
CA ASN A 113 12.74 -6.51 10.42
C ASN A 113 12.21 -6.34 11.85
N TYR A 114 10.88 -6.21 12.00
CA TYR A 114 10.24 -6.20 13.32
C TYR A 114 10.47 -7.49 14.12
N THR A 115 10.45 -8.65 13.44
CA THR A 115 10.71 -9.94 14.09
C THR A 115 12.15 -10.04 14.59
N THR A 116 13.12 -9.62 13.78
CA THR A 116 14.53 -9.61 14.19
C THR A 116 14.81 -8.59 15.27
N SER A 117 14.16 -7.43 15.25
CA SER A 117 14.29 -6.42 16.30
C SER A 117 13.73 -6.92 17.63
N LEU A 118 12.57 -7.60 17.61
CA LEU A 118 11.98 -8.23 18.80
C LEU A 118 12.88 -9.31 19.42
N LEU A 119 13.56 -10.09 18.58
CA LEU A 119 14.38 -11.24 19.00
C LEU A 119 15.89 -10.93 19.00
N ALA A 120 16.27 -9.67 18.82
CA ALA A 120 17.67 -9.29 18.66
C ALA A 120 18.50 -9.59 19.91
N GLU A 121 17.99 -9.24 21.08
CA GLU A 121 18.68 -9.43 22.37
C GLU A 121 18.71 -10.89 22.82
N THR A 122 17.73 -11.70 22.41
CA THR A 122 17.57 -13.09 22.88
C THR A 122 18.24 -14.12 21.97
N LEU A 123 18.26 -13.89 20.66
CA LEU A 123 18.69 -14.88 19.67
C LEU A 123 19.72 -14.34 18.66
N ASN A 124 20.19 -13.09 18.81
CA ASN A 124 21.15 -12.43 17.91
C ASN A 124 20.78 -12.53 16.42
N LEU A 125 19.48 -12.43 16.10
CA LEU A 125 18.95 -12.69 14.76
C LEU A 125 19.06 -11.50 13.79
N LYS A 126 19.72 -10.40 14.14
CA LYS A 126 19.80 -9.21 13.27
C LYS A 126 20.37 -9.54 11.87
N ALA A 127 21.32 -10.48 11.79
CA ALA A 127 21.89 -10.93 10.51
C ALA A 127 20.91 -11.77 9.65
N ASN A 128 19.82 -12.27 10.24
CA ASN A 128 18.92 -13.25 9.62
C ASN A 128 17.66 -12.63 9.00
N VAL A 129 17.53 -11.31 8.95
CA VAL A 129 16.33 -10.61 8.44
C VAL A 129 15.93 -11.09 7.04
N TRP A 130 16.90 -11.30 6.14
CA TRP A 130 16.65 -11.74 4.77
C TRP A 130 16.17 -13.18 4.68
N MET A 131 16.68 -14.05 5.55
CA MET A 131 16.23 -15.44 5.65
C MET A 131 14.79 -15.51 6.17
N ILE A 132 14.47 -14.72 7.21
CA ILE A 132 13.11 -14.64 7.76
C ILE A 132 12.14 -14.04 6.73
N ALA A 133 12.53 -12.96 6.04
CA ALA A 133 11.73 -12.34 4.98
C ALA A 133 11.43 -13.34 3.85
N SER A 134 12.45 -14.11 3.44
CA SER A 134 12.31 -15.16 2.43
C SER A 134 11.36 -16.26 2.88
N ALA A 135 11.46 -16.69 4.15
CA ALA A 135 10.57 -17.69 4.74
C ALA A 135 9.11 -17.19 4.83
N TYR A 136 8.90 -15.94 5.23
CA TYR A 136 7.57 -15.32 5.24
C TYR A 136 6.96 -15.20 3.85
N LEU A 137 7.76 -14.79 2.86
CA LEU A 137 7.32 -14.68 1.48
C LEU A 137 6.95 -16.07 0.91
N ALA A 138 7.81 -17.07 1.05
CA ALA A 138 7.53 -18.46 0.65
C ALA A 138 6.28 -18.99 1.36
N GLY A 139 6.20 -18.83 2.68
CA GLY A 139 5.10 -19.27 3.50
C GLY A 139 3.77 -18.63 3.08
N SER A 140 3.78 -17.35 2.71
CA SER A 140 2.58 -16.66 2.25
C SER A 140 2.09 -17.19 0.90
N TYR A 141 2.96 -17.33 -0.10
CA TYR A 141 2.55 -17.91 -1.39
C TYR A 141 2.11 -19.37 -1.25
N ALA A 142 2.78 -20.16 -0.41
CA ALA A 142 2.38 -21.53 -0.10
C ALA A 142 1.01 -21.58 0.59
N LEU A 143 0.77 -20.74 1.60
CA LEU A 143 -0.51 -20.64 2.30
C LEU A 143 -1.65 -20.27 1.33
N ASN A 144 -1.39 -19.32 0.44
CA ASN A 144 -2.35 -18.88 -0.56
C ASN A 144 -2.70 -19.96 -1.59
N TYR A 145 -1.75 -20.80 -1.96
CA TYR A 145 -1.96 -21.87 -2.92
C TYR A 145 -2.56 -23.12 -2.28
N PHE A 146 -1.95 -23.66 -1.22
CA PHE A 146 -2.34 -24.94 -0.62
C PHE A 146 -3.55 -24.82 0.31
N ALA A 147 -3.75 -23.66 0.95
CA ALA A 147 -4.83 -23.46 1.91
C ALA A 147 -5.51 -22.07 1.76
N PRO A 148 -6.08 -21.75 0.59
CA PRO A 148 -6.65 -20.42 0.31
C PRO A 148 -7.75 -20.00 1.28
N LYS A 149 -8.53 -20.95 1.82
CA LYS A 149 -9.54 -20.68 2.86
C LYS A 149 -8.90 -20.21 4.17
N ILE A 150 -7.77 -20.80 4.56
CA ILE A 150 -7.02 -20.40 5.76
C ILE A 150 -6.36 -19.06 5.50
N SER A 151 -5.75 -18.85 4.32
CA SER A 151 -5.19 -17.56 3.93
C SER A 151 -6.23 -16.44 4.03
N GLY A 152 -7.43 -16.65 3.48
CA GLY A 152 -8.52 -15.67 3.56
C GLY A 152 -8.94 -15.37 5.00
N LYS A 153 -9.02 -16.39 5.86
CA LYS A 153 -9.30 -16.19 7.29
C LYS A 153 -8.17 -15.41 7.99
N PHE A 154 -6.92 -15.77 7.73
CA PHE A 154 -5.74 -15.07 8.26
C PHE A 154 -5.78 -13.59 7.88
N GLN A 155 -6.05 -13.28 6.61
CA GLN A 155 -6.22 -11.91 6.14
C GLN A 155 -7.26 -11.15 6.97
N VAL A 156 -8.47 -11.70 7.08
CA VAL A 156 -9.59 -11.04 7.77
C VAL A 156 -9.29 -10.86 9.26
N SER A 157 -8.73 -11.89 9.91
CA SER A 157 -8.35 -11.82 11.33
C SER A 157 -7.30 -10.75 11.58
N THR A 158 -6.33 -10.60 10.68
CA THR A 158 -5.28 -9.59 10.87
C THR A 158 -5.85 -8.18 10.89
N VAL A 159 -6.86 -7.84 10.08
CA VAL A 159 -7.47 -6.49 10.02
C VAL A 159 -7.92 -6.00 11.40
N ALA A 160 -8.60 -6.85 12.17
CA ALA A 160 -9.02 -6.47 13.53
C ALA A 160 -7.82 -6.29 14.48
N ILE A 161 -6.80 -7.14 14.33
CA ILE A 161 -5.58 -7.09 15.15
C ILE A 161 -4.79 -5.82 14.86
N LYS A 162 -4.69 -5.36 13.61
CA LYS A 162 -3.92 -4.14 13.24
C LYS A 162 -4.43 -2.88 13.90
N CYS A 163 -5.72 -2.83 14.23
CA CYS A 163 -6.34 -1.71 14.92
C CYS A 163 -5.79 -1.54 16.34
N ILE A 164 -5.48 -2.63 17.03
CA ILE A 164 -5.08 -2.62 18.45
C ILE A 164 -3.86 -1.72 18.69
N PRO A 165 -2.70 -1.94 18.03
CA PRO A 165 -1.52 -1.11 18.27
C PRO A 165 -1.75 0.37 17.92
N ILE A 166 -2.53 0.64 16.87
CA ILE A 166 -2.83 1.99 16.39
C ILE A 166 -3.66 2.75 17.41
N PHE A 167 -4.77 2.18 17.86
CA PHE A 167 -5.62 2.82 18.86
C PHE A 167 -4.93 2.89 20.22
N PHE A 168 -4.12 1.89 20.58
CA PHE A 168 -3.37 1.90 21.84
C PHE A 168 -2.42 3.10 21.90
N ILE A 169 -1.46 3.22 20.96
CA ILE A 169 -0.54 4.36 20.93
C ILE A 169 -1.29 5.66 20.68
N GLY A 170 -2.23 5.68 19.74
CA GLY A 170 -2.92 6.88 19.34
C GLY A 170 -3.74 7.51 20.48
N VAL A 171 -4.55 6.73 21.19
CA VAL A 171 -5.40 7.24 22.27
C VAL A 171 -4.59 7.47 23.55
N ILE A 172 -3.77 6.50 23.96
CA ILE A 172 -3.01 6.63 25.22
C ILE A 172 -1.94 7.71 25.09
N GLY A 173 -1.19 7.73 24.00
CA GLY A 173 -0.17 8.74 23.77
C GLY A 173 -0.74 10.15 23.71
N PHE A 174 -1.82 10.35 22.96
CA PHE A 174 -2.45 11.66 22.85
C PHE A 174 -3.03 12.14 24.20
N THR A 175 -3.70 11.26 24.95
CA THR A 175 -4.27 11.62 26.25
C THR A 175 -3.20 11.89 27.31
N LEU A 176 -2.09 11.16 27.32
CA LEU A 176 -0.95 11.42 28.22
C LEU A 176 -0.23 12.71 27.87
N GLY A 177 0.00 12.99 26.58
CA GLY A 177 0.60 14.25 26.13
C GLY A 177 -0.20 15.47 26.61
N LEU A 178 -1.53 15.42 26.45
CA LEU A 178 -2.43 16.47 26.95
C LEU A 178 -2.37 16.65 28.48
N LYS A 179 -2.31 15.54 29.24
CA LYS A 179 -2.26 15.60 30.72
C LYS A 179 -0.93 16.13 31.24
N ASN A 180 0.17 15.78 30.58
CA ASN A 180 1.51 16.14 31.02
C ASN A 180 1.96 17.52 30.52
N GLY A 181 1.18 18.17 29.64
CA GLY A 181 1.46 19.52 29.13
C GLY A 181 2.56 19.60 28.08
N ILE A 182 3.18 18.47 27.71
CA ILE A 182 4.29 18.39 26.76
C ILE A 182 3.87 18.67 25.31
N THR A 183 2.57 18.68 25.01
CA THR A 183 2.06 18.86 23.64
C THR A 183 2.64 20.11 22.98
N LEU A 184 2.70 21.25 23.68
CA LEU A 184 3.20 22.49 23.08
C LEU A 184 4.70 22.43 22.78
N GLU A 185 5.48 21.88 23.72
CA GLU A 185 6.93 21.70 23.59
C GLU A 185 7.27 20.79 22.40
N THR A 186 6.56 19.66 22.30
CA THR A 186 6.65 18.70 21.20
C THR A 186 6.44 19.36 19.83
N PHE A 187 5.46 20.26 19.68
CA PHE A 187 5.21 20.96 18.41
C PHE A 187 6.26 22.03 18.07
N THR A 188 6.98 22.55 19.06
CA THR A 188 8.07 23.52 18.88
C THR A 188 9.44 22.87 18.68
N ALA A 189 9.56 21.56 18.90
CA ALA A 189 10.79 20.81 18.69
C ALA A 189 11.17 20.82 17.19
N VAL A 190 12.34 21.38 16.90
CA VAL A 190 12.98 21.33 15.58
C VAL A 190 14.42 20.90 15.81
N LEU A 191 14.84 19.83 15.15
CA LEU A 191 16.21 19.36 15.25
C LEU A 191 17.10 20.12 14.25
N PRO A 192 18.38 20.36 14.57
CA PRO A 192 19.31 21.01 13.64
C PRO A 192 19.31 20.31 12.27
N ASN A 193 19.18 21.09 11.20
CA ASN A 193 19.09 20.63 9.81
C ASN A 193 20.25 19.69 9.45
N ASN A 194 19.99 18.39 9.35
CA ASN A 194 21.01 17.41 8.98
C ASN A 194 20.62 16.54 7.77
N GLU A 195 19.37 16.57 7.29
CA GLU A 195 18.95 15.78 6.11
C GLU A 195 18.08 16.57 5.11
N ALA A 196 18.27 16.27 3.82
CA ALA A 196 17.84 17.08 2.66
C ALA A 196 16.45 16.74 2.07
N GLY A 197 15.57 16.08 2.84
CA GLY A 197 14.29 15.54 2.34
C GLY A 197 13.20 16.58 2.08
N GLY A 198 12.93 17.44 3.05
CA GLY A 198 11.87 18.45 2.96
C GLY A 198 10.45 17.87 2.96
N LEU A 199 9.47 18.76 3.07
CA LEU A 199 8.04 18.41 3.20
C LEU A 199 7.55 17.48 2.07
N PHE A 200 7.96 17.74 0.83
CA PHE A 200 7.44 17.02 -0.33
C PHE A 200 7.97 15.58 -0.42
N ALA A 201 9.23 15.32 -0.06
CA ALA A 201 9.72 13.95 0.05
C ALA A 201 8.99 13.20 1.17
N ALA A 202 8.70 13.86 2.29
CA ALA A 202 7.91 13.28 3.37
C ALA A 202 6.49 12.89 2.90
N VAL A 203 5.88 13.64 1.98
CA VAL A 203 4.59 13.27 1.36
C VAL A 203 4.69 11.99 0.51
N VAL A 204 5.84 11.70 -0.10
CA VAL A 204 6.03 10.42 -0.83
C VAL A 204 6.05 9.26 0.16
N SER A 205 6.71 9.42 1.30
CA SER A 205 6.72 8.41 2.36
C SER A 205 5.32 8.20 2.97
N THR A 206 4.50 9.24 3.10
CA THR A 206 3.10 9.08 3.53
C THR A 206 2.25 8.38 2.47
N ALA A 207 2.53 8.59 1.18
CA ALA A 207 1.84 7.90 0.10
C ALA A 207 2.02 6.37 0.19
N PHE A 208 3.23 5.87 0.54
CA PHE A 208 3.43 4.45 0.85
C PHE A 208 2.52 3.94 1.96
N ALA A 209 2.37 4.70 3.04
CA ALA A 209 1.51 4.30 4.14
C ALA A 209 0.01 4.31 3.78
N TYR A 210 -0.41 5.23 2.92
CA TYR A 210 -1.81 5.35 2.48
C TYR A 210 -2.19 4.41 1.34
N GLU A 211 -1.23 3.86 0.60
CA GLU A 211 -1.52 2.98 -0.52
C GLU A 211 -2.22 1.67 -0.11
N GLY A 212 -3.01 1.11 -1.02
CA GLY A 212 -3.77 -0.13 -0.80
C GLY A 212 -5.30 0.02 -0.80
N TRP A 213 -5.82 1.24 -0.66
CA TRP A 213 -7.27 1.52 -0.77
C TRP A 213 -7.84 1.11 -2.13
N ILE A 214 -7.04 1.21 -3.20
CA ILE A 214 -7.44 0.88 -4.57
C ILE A 214 -7.71 -0.62 -4.76
N VAL A 215 -7.18 -1.49 -3.90
CA VAL A 215 -7.45 -2.93 -3.97
C VAL A 215 -8.95 -3.21 -3.82
N ALA A 216 -9.65 -2.42 -3.00
CA ALA A 216 -11.09 -2.55 -2.79
C ALA A 216 -11.91 -2.35 -4.08
N VAL A 217 -11.45 -1.54 -5.04
CA VAL A 217 -12.19 -1.37 -6.31
C VAL A 217 -12.18 -2.62 -7.18
N SER A 218 -11.25 -3.55 -6.93
CA SER A 218 -11.18 -4.83 -7.67
C SER A 218 -12.28 -5.82 -7.25
N VAL A 219 -12.94 -5.60 -6.11
CA VAL A 219 -14.05 -6.45 -5.65
C VAL A 219 -15.42 -5.79 -5.82
N THR A 220 -15.50 -4.71 -6.61
CA THR A 220 -16.74 -3.93 -6.84
C THR A 220 -17.94 -4.82 -7.16
N LYS A 221 -17.78 -5.78 -8.07
CA LYS A 221 -18.85 -6.73 -8.46
C LYS A 221 -19.29 -7.69 -7.35
N GLU A 222 -18.46 -7.92 -6.34
CA GLU A 222 -18.79 -8.79 -5.19
C GLU A 222 -19.46 -8.02 -4.04
N VAL A 223 -19.56 -6.68 -4.13
CA VAL A 223 -20.21 -5.84 -3.13
C VAL A 223 -21.70 -5.70 -3.42
N LYS A 224 -22.53 -6.01 -2.42
CA LYS A 224 -23.99 -5.86 -2.48
C LYS A 224 -24.35 -4.41 -2.77
N ASN A 225 -25.22 -4.16 -3.76
CA ASN A 225 -25.60 -2.81 -4.16
C ASN A 225 -24.36 -1.90 -4.38
N SER A 226 -23.39 -2.42 -5.15
CA SER A 226 -22.08 -1.79 -5.38
C SER A 226 -22.16 -0.33 -5.84
N LYS A 227 -23.19 0.01 -6.63
CA LYS A 227 -23.47 1.38 -7.09
C LYS A 227 -23.55 2.40 -5.94
N ILE A 228 -24.07 2.00 -4.79
CA ILE A 228 -24.23 2.87 -3.62
C ILE A 228 -23.16 2.57 -2.57
N ASN A 229 -22.85 1.30 -2.35
CA ASN A 229 -22.00 0.89 -1.24
C ASN A 229 -20.51 1.07 -1.53
N MET A 230 -20.04 0.93 -2.78
CA MET A 230 -18.62 1.15 -3.09
C MET A 230 -18.16 2.59 -2.91
N PRO A 231 -18.88 3.61 -3.42
CA PRO A 231 -18.52 5.01 -3.15
C PRO A 231 -18.46 5.33 -1.65
N LYS A 232 -19.44 4.84 -0.88
CA LYS A 232 -19.48 5.00 0.59
C LYS A 232 -18.30 4.29 1.25
N ALA A 233 -17.99 3.08 0.81
CA ALA A 233 -16.88 2.30 1.37
C ALA A 233 -15.53 2.99 1.16
N LEU A 234 -15.30 3.53 -0.04
CA LEU A 234 -14.10 4.29 -0.38
C LEU A 234 -13.99 5.57 0.45
N LEU A 235 -15.07 6.35 0.57
CA LEU A 235 -15.07 7.57 1.37
C LEU A 235 -14.84 7.30 2.87
N TYR A 236 -15.70 6.49 3.49
CA TYR A 236 -15.61 6.25 4.94
C TYR A 236 -14.36 5.45 5.30
N GLY A 237 -13.93 4.52 4.45
CA GLY A 237 -12.69 3.78 4.64
C GLY A 237 -11.47 4.69 4.62
N THR A 238 -11.31 5.53 3.59
CA THR A 238 -10.15 6.42 3.48
C THR A 238 -10.13 7.52 4.55
N LEU A 239 -11.29 8.07 4.94
CA LEU A 239 -11.36 9.01 6.07
C LEU A 239 -10.99 8.35 7.39
N ALA A 240 -11.41 7.10 7.62
CA ALA A 240 -11.04 6.36 8.81
C ALA A 240 -9.51 6.12 8.85
N VAL A 241 -8.89 5.73 7.72
CA VAL A 241 -7.43 5.56 7.60
C VAL A 241 -6.71 6.87 7.94
N PHE A 242 -7.14 7.99 7.34
CA PHE A 242 -6.56 9.30 7.61
C PHE A 242 -6.61 9.65 9.11
N ALA A 243 -7.78 9.51 9.73
CA ALA A 243 -7.97 9.84 11.14
C ALA A 243 -7.09 8.98 12.07
N VAL A 244 -7.04 7.66 11.84
CA VAL A 244 -6.26 6.77 12.70
C VAL A 244 -4.75 6.95 12.53
N TYR A 245 -4.27 7.31 11.33
CA TYR A 245 -2.86 7.58 11.10
C TYR A 245 -2.39 8.86 11.78
N LEU A 246 -3.17 9.95 11.67
CA LEU A 246 -2.86 11.17 12.41
C LEU A 246 -2.90 10.94 13.91
N LEU A 247 -3.93 10.24 14.40
CA LEU A 247 -4.06 9.91 15.82
C LEU A 247 -2.85 9.10 16.31
N TYR A 248 -2.44 8.08 15.56
CA TYR A 248 -1.27 7.27 15.88
C TYR A 248 0.02 8.08 15.89
N PHE A 249 0.29 8.85 14.83
CA PHE A 249 1.51 9.63 14.70
C PHE A 249 1.63 10.66 15.83
N LEU A 250 0.54 11.40 16.10
CA LEU A 250 0.46 12.30 17.25
C LEU A 250 0.71 11.53 18.55
N GLY A 251 0.00 10.43 18.78
CA GLY A 251 0.18 9.62 19.99
C GLY A 251 1.63 9.16 20.19
N LEU A 252 2.30 8.71 19.13
CA LEU A 252 3.71 8.29 19.18
C LEU A 252 4.62 9.44 19.60
N THR A 253 4.48 10.59 18.95
CA THR A 253 5.30 11.79 19.24
C THR A 253 5.04 12.41 20.61
N GLN A 254 3.90 12.08 21.25
CA GLN A 254 3.61 12.49 22.63
C GLN A 254 4.11 11.48 23.67
N LEU A 255 4.43 10.24 23.28
CA LEU A 255 4.97 9.23 24.20
C LEU A 255 6.48 9.28 24.31
N ILE A 256 7.16 9.64 23.23
CA ILE A 256 8.61 9.73 23.14
C ILE A 256 9.01 10.94 22.28
N GLU A 257 10.15 11.54 22.62
CA GLU A 257 10.66 12.72 21.92
C GLU A 257 11.02 12.41 20.45
N PRO A 258 10.90 13.40 19.54
CA PRO A 258 11.32 13.25 18.15
C PRO A 258 12.74 12.72 17.97
N ALA A 259 13.68 13.16 18.80
CA ALA A 259 15.06 12.67 18.76
C ALA A 259 15.15 11.16 19.01
N THR A 260 14.40 10.66 20.00
CA THR A 260 14.30 9.22 20.31
C THR A 260 13.65 8.45 19.17
N ILE A 261 12.63 8.99 18.51
CA ILE A 261 12.02 8.35 17.33
C ILE A 261 13.07 8.19 16.22
N LEU A 262 13.84 9.24 15.93
CA LEU A 262 14.87 9.21 14.89
C LEU A 262 16.06 8.30 15.21
N GLU A 263 16.44 8.21 16.49
CA GLU A 263 17.50 7.33 16.96
C GLU A 263 17.08 5.85 16.86
N GLN A 264 15.84 5.55 17.26
CA GLN A 264 15.32 4.19 17.35
C GLN A 264 14.79 3.68 16.00
N GLY A 265 14.46 4.58 15.08
CA GLY A 265 13.89 4.27 13.76
C GLY A 265 12.66 3.37 13.88
N ASP A 266 12.64 2.28 13.11
CA ASP A 266 11.60 1.24 13.18
C ASP A 266 11.29 0.73 14.60
N ASN A 267 12.24 0.80 15.53
CA ASN A 267 12.04 0.34 16.91
C ASN A 267 11.36 1.39 17.83
N ALA A 268 11.08 2.59 17.33
CA ALA A 268 10.43 3.66 18.10
C ALA A 268 9.09 3.24 18.74
N PRO A 269 8.18 2.50 18.07
CA PRO A 269 6.93 2.06 18.69
C PRO A 269 7.15 1.07 19.85
N TYR A 270 8.17 0.22 19.77
CA TYR A 270 8.56 -0.65 20.90
C TYR A 270 8.99 0.19 22.10
N GLN A 271 9.84 1.19 21.89
CA GLN A 271 10.33 2.04 22.97
C GLN A 271 9.21 2.85 23.60
N ALA A 272 8.31 3.40 22.79
CA ALA A 272 7.15 4.17 23.25
C ALA A 272 6.22 3.35 24.17
N VAL A 273 6.06 2.06 23.91
CA VAL A 273 5.24 1.19 24.78
C VAL A 273 6.05 0.64 25.94
N LYS A 274 7.36 0.43 25.77
CA LYS A 274 8.26 0.01 26.83
C LYS A 274 8.34 1.04 27.97
N THR A 275 8.31 2.34 27.68
CA THR A 275 8.27 3.38 28.71
C THR A 275 6.99 3.32 29.55
N LEU A 276 5.88 2.79 29.00
CA LEU A 276 4.59 2.69 29.67
C LEU A 276 4.39 1.36 30.42
N LEU A 277 4.76 0.25 29.79
CA LEU A 277 4.39 -1.12 30.20
C LEU A 277 5.61 -2.03 30.38
N GLY A 278 6.82 -1.48 30.32
CA GLY A 278 8.08 -2.24 30.41
C GLY A 278 8.34 -3.14 29.21
N ASN A 279 9.36 -3.99 29.32
CA ASN A 279 9.82 -4.86 28.23
C ASN A 279 8.72 -5.79 27.69
N PHE A 280 7.88 -6.33 28.57
CA PHE A 280 6.78 -7.20 28.17
C PHE A 280 5.75 -6.47 27.29
N GLY A 281 5.36 -5.26 27.68
CA GLY A 281 4.42 -4.45 26.90
C GLY A 281 4.98 -4.07 25.54
N GLY A 282 6.24 -3.64 25.47
CA GLY A 282 6.94 -3.39 24.21
C GLY A 282 6.97 -4.63 23.31
N ALA A 283 7.33 -5.79 23.86
CA ALA A 283 7.40 -7.05 23.12
C ALA A 283 6.04 -7.51 22.58
N LEU A 284 5.00 -7.43 23.41
CA LEU A 284 3.62 -7.74 23.01
C LEU A 284 3.17 -6.81 21.89
N PHE A 285 3.47 -5.51 22.00
CA PHE A 285 3.11 -4.52 21.01
C PHE A 285 3.80 -4.76 19.66
N THR A 286 5.11 -5.00 19.66
CA THR A 286 5.85 -5.36 18.43
C THR A 286 5.33 -6.66 17.82
N SER A 287 4.91 -7.63 18.63
CA SER A 287 4.27 -8.86 18.12
C SER A 287 2.98 -8.57 17.35
N LEU A 288 2.16 -7.62 17.82
CA LEU A 288 0.95 -7.18 17.10
C LEU A 288 1.29 -6.46 15.79
N ILE A 289 2.38 -5.67 15.77
CA ILE A 289 2.89 -5.04 14.53
C ILE A 289 3.32 -6.13 13.53
N ILE A 290 4.05 -7.16 13.97
CA ILE A 290 4.48 -8.26 13.09
C ILE A 290 3.26 -8.94 12.46
N VAL A 291 2.24 -9.30 13.25
CA VAL A 291 1.01 -9.90 12.73
C VAL A 291 0.30 -8.96 11.75
N SER A 292 0.29 -7.65 12.03
CA SER A 292 -0.24 -6.63 11.13
C SER A 292 0.47 -6.59 9.78
N CYS A 293 1.81 -6.56 9.79
CA CYS A 293 2.64 -6.53 8.59
C CYS A 293 2.47 -7.82 7.76
N LEU A 294 2.48 -9.00 8.42
CA LEU A 294 2.23 -10.29 7.76
C LEU A 294 0.85 -10.37 7.12
N GLY A 295 -0.16 -9.78 7.76
CA GLY A 295 -1.50 -9.64 7.19
C GLY A 295 -1.52 -8.75 5.94
N THR A 296 -0.76 -7.64 5.92
CA THR A 296 -0.64 -6.81 4.69
C THR A 296 0.07 -7.57 3.58
N MET A 297 1.21 -8.21 3.90
CA MET A 297 1.97 -9.03 2.96
C MET A 297 1.09 -10.11 2.32
N ASN A 298 0.30 -10.84 3.12
CA ASN A 298 -0.59 -11.88 2.61
C ASN A 298 -1.67 -11.33 1.67
N GLY A 299 -2.20 -10.14 1.96
CA GLY A 299 -3.18 -9.45 1.11
C GLY A 299 -2.60 -9.08 -0.25
N LEU A 300 -1.39 -8.54 -0.26
CA LEU A 300 -0.66 -8.19 -1.49
C LEU A 300 -0.29 -9.45 -2.29
N ALA A 301 0.15 -10.52 -1.61
CA ALA A 301 0.40 -11.82 -2.24
C ALA A 301 -0.86 -12.37 -2.91
N MET A 302 -2.02 -12.37 -2.23
CA MET A 302 -3.31 -12.78 -2.83
C MET A 302 -3.65 -11.99 -4.09
N ALA A 303 -3.44 -10.67 -4.08
CA ALA A 303 -3.71 -9.82 -5.24
C ALA A 303 -2.74 -10.14 -6.40
N SER A 304 -1.45 -10.29 -6.10
CA SER A 304 -0.42 -10.58 -7.10
C SER A 304 -0.60 -11.95 -7.78
N ILE A 305 -1.22 -12.92 -7.12
CA ILE A 305 -1.54 -14.24 -7.69
C ILE A 305 -2.65 -14.14 -8.75
N ARG A 306 -3.59 -13.20 -8.57
CA ARG A 306 -4.81 -13.08 -9.40
C ARG A 306 -4.61 -12.19 -10.63
N ASP A 307 -3.78 -11.17 -10.54
CA ASP A 307 -3.52 -10.24 -11.64
C ASP A 307 -2.95 -10.88 -12.92
N PRO A 308 -1.98 -11.81 -12.90
CA PRO A 308 -1.55 -12.47 -14.14
C PRO A 308 -2.67 -13.28 -14.79
N HIS A 309 -3.55 -13.88 -13.99
CA HIS A 309 -4.73 -14.58 -14.48
C HIS A 309 -5.73 -13.61 -15.12
N SER A 310 -5.97 -12.43 -14.53
CA SER A 310 -6.90 -11.43 -15.10
C SER A 310 -6.42 -10.86 -16.44
N ILE A 311 -5.10 -10.76 -16.63
CA ILE A 311 -4.47 -10.44 -17.92
C ILE A 311 -4.64 -11.63 -18.89
N ALA A 312 -4.34 -12.84 -18.42
CA ALA A 312 -4.31 -14.03 -19.26
C ALA A 312 -5.68 -14.41 -19.84
N VAL A 313 -6.76 -14.30 -19.06
CA VAL A 313 -8.13 -14.60 -19.55
C VAL A 313 -8.59 -13.69 -20.69
N ARG A 314 -7.90 -12.57 -20.92
CA ARG A 314 -8.10 -11.67 -22.07
C ARG A 314 -7.24 -12.07 -23.29
N GLY A 315 -6.56 -13.21 -23.23
CA GLY A 315 -5.60 -13.71 -24.24
C GLY A 315 -4.28 -12.94 -24.27
N GLN A 316 -3.99 -12.16 -23.24
CA GLN A 316 -2.84 -11.25 -23.16
C GLN A 316 -1.73 -11.80 -22.24
N GLY A 317 -0.53 -11.23 -22.34
CA GLY A 317 0.60 -11.60 -21.50
C GLY A 317 1.44 -12.76 -22.05
N PRO A 318 2.48 -13.20 -21.32
CA PRO A 318 3.55 -14.03 -21.88
C PRO A 318 3.06 -15.40 -22.35
N ILE A 319 2.32 -16.10 -21.49
CA ILE A 319 1.84 -17.48 -21.71
C ILE A 319 0.36 -17.59 -21.31
N PRO A 320 -0.57 -16.94 -22.05
CA PRO A 320 -1.95 -16.75 -21.62
C PRO A 320 -2.68 -18.07 -21.37
N LYS A 321 -2.49 -19.08 -22.25
CA LYS A 321 -3.10 -20.42 -22.08
C LYS A 321 -2.74 -21.10 -20.77
N LYS A 322 -1.53 -20.89 -20.25
CA LYS A 322 -1.08 -21.46 -18.98
C LYS A 322 -1.51 -20.56 -17.81
N MET A 323 -1.32 -19.25 -17.93
CA MET A 323 -1.68 -18.29 -16.88
C MET A 323 -3.18 -18.16 -16.63
N SER A 324 -4.03 -18.55 -17.59
CA SER A 324 -5.49 -18.62 -17.42
C SER A 324 -5.96 -19.90 -16.70
N GLN A 325 -5.07 -20.86 -16.45
CA GLN A 325 -5.44 -22.12 -15.78
C GLN A 325 -5.61 -21.91 -14.28
N ILE A 326 -6.66 -22.52 -13.73
CA ILE A 326 -6.98 -22.55 -12.31
C ILE A 326 -6.88 -24.00 -11.83
N ASP A 327 -6.26 -24.22 -10.67
CA ASP A 327 -6.25 -25.53 -10.04
C ASP A 327 -7.66 -25.94 -9.62
N ARG A 328 -8.07 -27.17 -9.98
CA ARG A 328 -9.42 -27.67 -9.71
C ARG A 328 -9.73 -27.86 -8.22
N LYS A 329 -8.73 -28.13 -7.38
CA LYS A 329 -8.92 -28.41 -5.95
C LYS A 329 -8.89 -27.12 -5.13
N THR A 330 -7.94 -26.24 -5.39
CA THR A 330 -7.72 -25.02 -4.61
C THR A 330 -8.46 -23.81 -5.18
N ASN A 331 -8.87 -23.86 -6.45
CA ASN A 331 -9.48 -22.74 -7.18
C ASN A 331 -8.56 -21.51 -7.26
N ILE A 332 -7.25 -21.74 -7.34
CA ILE A 332 -6.20 -20.71 -7.42
C ILE A 332 -5.43 -20.84 -8.75
N PRO A 333 -5.07 -19.72 -9.42
CA PRO A 333 -4.23 -19.76 -10.62
C PRO A 333 -2.82 -20.29 -10.34
N VAL A 334 -2.49 -21.50 -10.81
CA VAL A 334 -1.22 -22.17 -10.52
C VAL A 334 -0.02 -21.36 -11.02
N TYR A 335 -0.05 -20.98 -12.30
CA TYR A 335 1.03 -20.22 -12.92
C TYR A 335 1.09 -18.78 -12.41
N GLY A 336 -0.05 -18.21 -12.02
CA GLY A 336 -0.10 -16.92 -11.34
C GLY A 336 0.64 -16.98 -10.00
N THR A 337 0.43 -18.03 -9.20
CA THR A 337 1.19 -18.26 -7.97
C THR A 337 2.68 -18.42 -8.22
N ILE A 338 3.07 -19.33 -9.11
CA ILE A 338 4.50 -19.63 -9.33
C ILE A 338 5.26 -18.40 -9.82
N ILE A 339 4.72 -17.69 -10.81
CA ILE A 339 5.42 -16.56 -11.43
C ILE A 339 5.45 -15.37 -10.47
N SER A 340 4.34 -15.06 -9.78
CA SER A 340 4.34 -13.99 -8.79
C SER A 340 5.25 -14.30 -7.61
N ALA A 341 5.33 -15.55 -7.14
CA ALA A 341 6.29 -15.94 -6.11
C ALA A 341 7.73 -15.72 -6.57
N LEU A 342 8.10 -16.23 -7.76
CA LEU A 342 9.46 -16.06 -8.30
C LEU A 342 9.83 -14.59 -8.47
N LEU A 343 8.94 -13.78 -9.05
CA LEU A 343 9.18 -12.35 -9.23
C LEU A 343 9.22 -11.60 -7.89
N ALA A 344 8.41 -11.98 -6.91
CA ALA A 344 8.50 -11.39 -5.57
C ALA A 344 9.84 -11.68 -4.89
N PHE A 345 10.42 -12.88 -5.10
CA PHE A 345 11.80 -13.18 -4.65
C PHE A 345 12.85 -12.35 -5.39
N VAL A 346 12.67 -12.09 -6.69
CA VAL A 346 13.53 -11.17 -7.44
C VAL A 346 13.44 -9.77 -6.84
N TYR A 347 12.24 -9.27 -6.54
CA TYR A 347 12.07 -7.96 -5.89
C TYR A 347 12.65 -7.92 -4.47
N LEU A 348 12.59 -9.02 -3.71
CA LEU A 348 13.24 -9.12 -2.40
C LEU A 348 14.77 -9.03 -2.54
N ALA A 349 15.36 -9.66 -3.56
CA ALA A 349 16.78 -9.54 -3.86
C ALA A 349 17.15 -8.12 -4.35
N LEU A 350 16.30 -7.48 -5.16
CA LEU A 350 16.50 -6.08 -5.56
C LEU A 350 16.43 -5.13 -4.34
N TRP A 351 15.55 -5.42 -3.38
CA TRP A 351 15.49 -4.69 -2.11
C TRP A 351 16.77 -4.85 -1.30
N PHE A 352 17.30 -6.07 -1.22
CA PHE A 352 18.61 -6.33 -0.62
C PHE A 352 19.71 -5.50 -1.28
N CYS A 353 19.80 -5.54 -2.62
CA CYS A 353 20.79 -4.76 -3.37
C CYS A 353 20.65 -3.25 -3.14
N SER A 354 19.42 -2.76 -2.99
CA SER A 354 19.16 -1.36 -2.68
C SER A 354 19.66 -0.97 -1.28
N LEU A 355 19.23 -1.71 -0.24
CA LEU A 355 19.61 -1.41 1.14
C LEU A 355 21.12 -1.57 1.39
N THR A 356 21.76 -2.51 0.70
CA THR A 356 23.22 -2.72 0.76
C THR A 356 24.01 -1.82 -0.19
N LYS A 357 23.34 -0.91 -0.92
CA LYS A 357 23.93 0.05 -1.87
C LYS A 357 24.77 -0.62 -2.97
N VAL A 358 24.42 -1.84 -3.39
CA VAL A 358 25.06 -2.55 -4.50
C VAL A 358 24.97 -1.76 -5.81
N PHE A 359 23.90 -0.98 -6.00
CA PHE A 359 23.73 -0.07 -7.14
C PHE A 359 24.59 1.20 -7.05
N GLY A 360 25.48 1.32 -6.06
CA GLY A 360 26.27 2.52 -5.77
C GLY A 360 25.51 3.60 -4.97
N THR A 361 24.18 3.50 -4.91
CA THR A 361 23.30 4.38 -4.13
C THR A 361 22.10 3.59 -3.59
N PHE A 362 21.43 4.14 -2.58
CA PHE A 362 20.14 3.61 -2.10
C PHE A 362 19.05 4.00 -3.11
N VAL A 363 18.23 3.03 -3.51
CA VAL A 363 17.16 3.17 -4.50
C VAL A 363 15.88 2.68 -3.85
N ASP A 364 15.00 3.58 -3.40
CA ASP A 364 13.78 3.18 -2.72
C ASP A 364 12.77 2.57 -3.71
N ILE A 365 12.83 1.24 -3.86
CA ILE A 365 11.92 0.51 -4.76
C ILE A 365 10.48 0.45 -4.23
N SER A 366 10.21 0.96 -3.03
CA SER A 366 8.87 1.08 -2.48
C SER A 366 8.15 2.31 -3.01
N GLU A 367 8.89 3.39 -3.30
CA GLU A 367 8.34 4.66 -3.80
C GLU A 367 8.20 4.68 -5.33
N ILE A 368 9.07 3.95 -6.04
CA ILE A 368 9.05 3.80 -7.52
C ILE A 368 7.64 3.51 -8.08
N PRO A 369 6.89 2.52 -7.55
CA PRO A 369 5.60 2.16 -8.09
C PRO A 369 4.50 3.13 -7.70
N ILE A 370 4.64 3.78 -6.56
CA ILE A 370 3.62 4.65 -5.99
C ILE A 370 3.57 5.93 -6.81
N VAL A 371 4.73 6.57 -7.03
CA VAL A 371 4.81 7.77 -7.87
C VAL A 371 4.27 7.48 -9.28
N ALA A 372 4.63 6.32 -9.86
CA ALA A 372 4.13 5.92 -11.17
C ALA A 372 2.60 5.67 -11.19
N ILE A 373 2.01 5.05 -10.15
CA ILE A 373 0.56 4.80 -10.14
C ILE A 373 -0.26 6.08 -9.98
N TYR A 374 0.22 7.08 -9.23
CA TYR A 374 -0.43 8.38 -9.15
C TYR A 374 -0.40 9.12 -10.49
N THR A 375 0.64 8.93 -11.32
CA THR A 375 0.67 9.43 -12.70
C THR A 375 -0.47 8.81 -13.51
N ILE A 376 -0.68 7.50 -13.38
CA ILE A 376 -1.77 6.76 -14.03
C ILE A 376 -3.13 7.31 -13.58
N TYR A 377 -3.31 7.60 -12.29
CA TYR A 377 -4.58 8.14 -11.77
C TYR A 377 -4.95 9.50 -12.38
N ILE A 378 -3.96 10.39 -12.61
CA ILE A 378 -4.21 11.73 -13.21
C ILE A 378 -4.87 11.62 -14.59
N PHE A 379 -4.49 10.63 -15.41
CA PHE A 379 -5.14 10.40 -16.70
C PHE A 379 -6.64 10.10 -16.53
N LEU A 380 -7.00 9.19 -15.61
CA LEU A 380 -8.41 8.91 -15.32
C LEU A 380 -9.15 10.12 -14.79
N TYR A 381 -8.52 10.97 -13.98
CA TYR A 381 -9.14 12.20 -13.48
C TYR A 381 -9.45 13.18 -14.64
N GLY A 382 -8.52 13.33 -15.58
CA GLY A 382 -8.74 14.10 -16.81
C GLY A 382 -9.89 13.55 -17.65
N TRP A 383 -9.90 12.23 -17.89
CA TRP A 383 -10.97 11.58 -18.64
C TRP A 383 -12.34 11.75 -17.95
N TYR A 384 -12.39 11.58 -16.63
CA TYR A 384 -13.56 11.76 -15.77
C TYR A 384 -14.17 13.16 -15.95
N MET A 385 -13.34 14.21 -15.90
CA MET A 385 -13.79 15.60 -16.07
C MET A 385 -14.43 15.85 -17.45
N ILE A 386 -13.93 15.18 -18.48
CA ILE A 386 -14.42 15.34 -19.86
C ILE A 386 -15.74 14.59 -20.09
N HIS A 387 -15.86 13.36 -19.57
CA HIS A 387 -16.92 12.43 -19.98
C HIS A 387 -18.11 12.35 -19.01
N PHE A 388 -17.92 12.53 -17.70
CA PHE A 388 -19.04 12.46 -16.73
C PHE A 388 -19.78 13.80 -16.62
N LYS A 389 -20.44 14.18 -17.72
CA LYS A 389 -21.09 15.50 -17.89
C LYS A 389 -22.35 15.70 -17.05
N ASP A 390 -22.95 14.62 -16.57
CA ASP A 390 -24.17 14.62 -15.76
C ASP A 390 -23.91 14.91 -14.27
N LEU A 391 -22.64 14.97 -13.84
CA LEU A 391 -22.27 15.31 -12.47
C LEU A 391 -22.35 16.82 -12.21
N SER A 392 -22.62 17.19 -10.95
CA SER A 392 -22.59 18.59 -10.52
C SER A 392 -21.19 19.19 -10.68
N PHE A 393 -21.10 20.52 -10.81
CA PHE A 393 -19.82 21.22 -10.96
C PHE A 393 -18.79 20.82 -9.89
N PHE A 394 -19.22 20.71 -8.64
CA PHE A 394 -18.37 20.29 -7.53
C PHE A 394 -17.79 18.89 -7.72
N LYS A 395 -18.65 17.90 -8.02
CA LYS A 395 -18.20 16.51 -8.23
C LYS A 395 -17.35 16.36 -9.50
N ARG A 396 -17.73 17.08 -10.54
CA ARG A 396 -17.11 16.97 -11.86
C ARG A 396 -15.76 17.67 -11.95
N PHE A 397 -15.57 18.81 -11.31
CA PHE A 397 -14.35 19.60 -11.47
C PHE A 397 -13.56 19.76 -10.16
N ILE A 398 -14.22 20.07 -9.04
CA ILE A 398 -13.51 20.35 -7.78
C ILE A 398 -12.85 19.09 -7.21
N ILE A 399 -13.61 18.00 -7.07
CA ILE A 399 -13.09 16.73 -6.53
C ILE A 399 -11.89 16.20 -7.34
N PRO A 400 -11.96 15.99 -8.66
CA PRO A 400 -10.82 15.49 -9.43
C PRO A 400 -9.67 16.50 -9.52
N THR A 401 -9.92 17.81 -9.43
CA THR A 401 -8.83 18.80 -9.34
C THR A 401 -8.06 18.65 -8.03
N LEU A 402 -8.75 18.49 -6.90
CA LEU A 402 -8.10 18.25 -5.61
C LEU A 402 -7.36 16.90 -5.60
N ALA A 403 -7.93 15.86 -6.22
CA ALA A 403 -7.25 14.58 -6.41
C ALA A 403 -5.98 14.73 -7.28
N THR A 404 -6.05 15.54 -8.33
CA THR A 404 -4.91 15.84 -9.22
C THR A 404 -3.84 16.65 -8.51
N ILE A 405 -4.22 17.62 -7.67
CA ILE A 405 -3.29 18.38 -6.84
C ILE A 405 -2.57 17.43 -5.87
N GLY A 406 -3.31 16.58 -5.15
CA GLY A 406 -2.72 15.59 -4.24
C GLY A 406 -1.75 14.64 -4.95
N ALA A 407 -2.15 14.09 -6.10
CA ALA A 407 -1.27 13.28 -6.94
C ALA A 407 -0.04 14.07 -7.41
N GLY A 408 -0.22 15.32 -7.84
CA GLY A 408 0.86 16.22 -8.27
C GLY A 408 1.87 16.52 -7.18
N ILE A 409 1.44 16.64 -5.92
CA ILE A 409 2.33 16.81 -4.76
C ILE A 409 3.19 15.55 -4.56
N ILE A 410 2.61 14.35 -4.66
CA ILE A 410 3.37 13.09 -4.59
C ILE A 410 4.36 12.97 -5.75
N LEU A 411 3.95 13.35 -6.96
CA LEU A 411 4.84 13.37 -8.12
C LEU A 411 6.00 14.35 -7.93
N TYR A 412 5.71 15.56 -7.46
CA TYR A 412 6.72 16.57 -7.19
C TYR A 412 7.69 16.12 -6.09
N GLY A 413 7.19 15.53 -5.01
CA GLY A 413 8.01 14.90 -3.97
C GLY A 413 8.90 13.80 -4.54
N GLY A 414 8.34 12.94 -5.39
CA GLY A 414 9.10 11.92 -6.11
C GLY A 414 10.20 12.53 -6.97
N MET A 415 9.92 13.64 -7.65
CA MET A 415 10.90 14.39 -8.47
C MET A 415 12.01 15.06 -7.67
N SER A 416 11.79 15.35 -6.39
CA SER A 416 12.85 15.84 -5.50
C SER A 416 13.87 14.76 -5.14
N ASN A 417 13.55 13.48 -5.35
CA ASN A 417 14.48 12.39 -5.15
C ASN A 417 15.54 12.39 -6.27
N PRO A 418 16.85 12.42 -5.96
CA PRO A 418 17.92 12.39 -6.97
C PRO A 418 17.83 11.18 -7.94
N ASN A 419 17.20 10.09 -7.50
CA ASN A 419 17.05 8.87 -8.28
C ASN A 419 15.76 8.82 -9.13
N ILE A 420 14.96 9.90 -9.19
CA ILE A 420 13.68 9.89 -9.93
C ILE A 420 13.84 9.49 -11.40
N GLY A 421 14.93 9.89 -12.05
CA GLY A 421 15.20 9.51 -13.44
C GLY A 421 15.26 7.99 -13.60
N LEU A 422 15.93 7.31 -12.67
CA LEU A 422 15.98 5.86 -12.62
C LEU A 422 14.60 5.26 -12.29
N TYR A 423 13.88 5.85 -11.34
CA TYR A 423 12.54 5.39 -10.93
C TYR A 423 11.55 5.40 -12.09
N LEU A 424 11.43 6.53 -12.79
CA LEU A 424 10.55 6.67 -13.95
C LEU A 424 11.04 5.79 -15.09
N PHE A 425 12.34 5.76 -15.36
CA PHE A 425 12.90 4.93 -16.43
C PHE A 425 12.61 3.43 -16.23
N VAL A 426 12.80 2.91 -15.02
CA VAL A 426 12.52 1.50 -14.70
C VAL A 426 11.01 1.23 -14.74
N SER A 427 10.17 2.07 -14.12
CA SER A 427 8.71 1.89 -14.13
C SER A 427 8.12 1.93 -15.54
N PHE A 428 8.48 2.95 -16.34
CA PHE A 428 8.04 3.05 -17.73
C PHE A 428 8.66 1.94 -18.58
N GLY A 429 9.93 1.60 -18.37
CA GLY A 429 10.61 0.51 -19.06
C GLY A 429 9.91 -0.83 -18.86
N ILE A 430 9.59 -1.21 -17.62
CA ILE A 430 8.83 -2.43 -17.30
C ILE A 430 7.43 -2.38 -17.90
N THR A 431 6.76 -1.23 -17.83
CA THR A 431 5.43 -1.05 -18.41
C THR A 431 5.45 -1.25 -19.92
N LEU A 432 6.38 -0.60 -20.62
CA LEU A 432 6.56 -0.69 -22.07
C LEU A 432 7.04 -2.08 -22.49
N PHE A 433 7.84 -2.76 -21.66
CA PHE A 433 8.21 -4.17 -21.91
C PHE A 433 6.98 -5.08 -22.00
N GLY A 434 5.88 -4.73 -21.32
CA GLY A 434 4.60 -5.41 -21.47
C GLY A 434 4.09 -5.46 -22.91
N LEU A 435 4.43 -4.48 -23.76
CA LEU A 435 4.05 -4.44 -25.17
C LEU A 435 4.55 -5.66 -25.95
N VAL A 436 5.69 -6.24 -25.55
CA VAL A 436 6.24 -7.47 -26.15
C VAL A 436 5.24 -8.63 -26.06
N PHE A 437 4.37 -8.62 -25.04
CA PHE A 437 3.39 -9.68 -24.79
C PHE A 437 1.94 -9.26 -25.10
N TYR A 438 1.75 -8.06 -25.65
CA TYR A 438 0.43 -7.60 -26.09
C TYR A 438 0.09 -8.17 -27.46
N ARG A 439 -1.15 -8.64 -27.63
CA ARG A 439 -1.70 -9.17 -28.87
C ARG A 439 -2.88 -8.31 -29.31
N THR A 440 -2.83 -7.77 -30.52
CA THR A 440 -3.92 -6.97 -31.10
C THR A 440 -5.18 -7.81 -31.33
N ASN A 441 -5.02 -9.04 -31.83
CA ASN A 441 -6.08 -10.02 -32.04
C ASN A 441 -5.77 -11.32 -31.27
N PRO A 442 -6.03 -11.35 -29.95
CA PRO A 442 -5.80 -12.56 -29.17
C PRO A 442 -6.74 -13.68 -29.64
N ALA A 443 -6.19 -14.84 -29.96
CA ALA A 443 -6.99 -16.03 -30.23
C ALA A 443 -7.84 -16.38 -29.00
N PRO A 444 -9.07 -16.90 -29.17
CA PRO A 444 -9.87 -17.40 -28.06
C PRO A 444 -9.06 -18.42 -27.26
N LEU A 445 -9.12 -18.34 -25.94
CA LEU A 445 -8.63 -19.40 -25.08
C LEU A 445 -9.57 -20.59 -25.24
N THR A 446 -9.27 -21.46 -26.19
CA THR A 446 -9.93 -22.77 -26.31
C THR A 446 -9.59 -23.58 -25.06
N GLU A 447 -10.63 -24.12 -24.40
CA GLU A 447 -10.51 -24.96 -23.19
C GLU A 447 -9.56 -26.15 -23.36
#